data_AF-A0A426RVE5-F1
#
_entry.id   AF-A0A426RVE5-F1
#
_cell.length_a   1.000
_cell.length_b   1.000
_cell.length_c   1.000
_cell.angle_alpha   90.00
_cell.angle_beta   90.00
_cell.angle_gamma   90.00
#
_symmetry.space_group_name_H-M   'P 1'
#
loop_
_entity.id
_entity.type
_entity.pdbx_description
1 polymer ?
#
loop_
_entity_poly.entity_id
_entity_poly.type
_entity_poly.pdbx_seq_one_letter_code
_entity_poly.pdbx_strand_id
1 'polypeptide(L)'
;MIAMLRATVIMLVMALGCTQAFAADGWGSFKTRFMTSDGRIQDTGNKNVSHTEGQGYAMLMAVQYNDRTSFDKLWNWTQNTLKNPNNGLFYWRY
;
A
#
# COMPACT_ATOMS: atom_id res chain seq x y z
N MET A 1 -13.54 -23.10 -46.54
CA MET A 1 -13.15 -23.77 -45.28
C MET A 1 -11.85 -23.23 -44.67
N ILE A 2 -10.73 -23.16 -45.41
CA ILE A 2 -9.42 -22.68 -44.88
C ILE A 2 -9.46 -21.21 -44.40
N ALA A 3 -10.18 -20.33 -45.10
CA ALA A 3 -10.31 -18.92 -44.71
C ALA A 3 -11.04 -18.72 -43.37
N MET A 4 -12.11 -19.50 -43.12
CA MET A 4 -12.81 -19.47 -41.83
C MET A 4 -11.93 -20.00 -40.71
N LEU A 5 -11.17 -21.09 -40.94
CA LEU A 5 -10.25 -21.64 -39.94
C LEU A 5 -9.19 -20.62 -39.51
N ARG A 6 -8.63 -19.86 -40.47
CA ARG A 6 -7.65 -18.80 -40.19
C ARG A 6 -8.26 -17.64 -39.39
N ALA A 7 -9.46 -17.19 -39.75
CA ALA A 7 -10.15 -16.13 -39.03
C ALA A 7 -10.44 -16.54 -37.58
N THR A 8 -10.86 -17.78 -37.35
CA THR A 8 -11.12 -18.31 -36.00
C THR A 8 -9.85 -18.41 -35.17
N VAL A 9 -8.73 -18.87 -35.75
CA VAL A 9 -7.43 -18.94 -35.06
C VAL A 9 -6.94 -17.53 -34.68
N ILE A 10 -7.07 -16.56 -35.60
CA ILE A 10 -6.68 -15.17 -35.34
C ILE A 10 -7.52 -14.55 -34.22
N MET A 11 -8.84 -14.78 -34.21
CA MET A 11 -9.71 -14.29 -33.13
C MET A 11 -9.41 -14.97 -31.78
N LEU A 12 -9.06 -16.25 -31.77
CA LEU A 12 -8.65 -16.96 -30.55
C LEU A 12 -7.35 -16.40 -29.98
N VAL A 13 -6.36 -16.11 -30.84
CA VAL A 13 -5.07 -15.50 -30.45
C VAL A 13 -5.28 -14.08 -29.92
N MET A 14 -6.16 -13.29 -30.54
CA MET A 14 -6.49 -11.95 -30.04
C MET A 14 -7.20 -12.00 -28.68
N ALA A 15 -8.14 -12.93 -28.48
CA ALA A 15 -8.83 -13.09 -27.19
C ALA A 15 -7.89 -13.56 -26.06
N LEU A 16 -6.91 -14.40 -26.36
CA LEU A 16 -5.89 -14.86 -25.40
C LEU A 16 -4.78 -13.83 -25.15
N GLY A 17 -4.58 -12.88 -26.05
CA GLY A 17 -3.58 -11.81 -25.94
C GLY A 17 -4.02 -10.60 -25.12
N CYS A 18 -5.29 -10.51 -24.73
CA CYS A 18 -5.81 -9.42 -23.89
C CYS A 18 -5.57 -9.72 -22.41
N THR A 19 -4.33 -9.56 -21.94
CA THR A 19 -4.08 -9.43 -20.49
C THR A 19 -4.68 -8.12 -20.01
N GLN A 20 -5.82 -8.18 -19.33
CA GLN A 20 -6.34 -7.02 -18.61
C GLN A 20 -5.39 -6.70 -17.46
N ALA A 21 -4.73 -5.54 -17.52
CA ALA A 21 -4.03 -4.99 -16.37
C ALA A 21 -5.07 -4.63 -15.31
N PHE A 22 -5.12 -5.41 -14.23
CA PHE A 22 -5.86 -5.00 -13.05
C PHE A 22 -5.10 -3.84 -12.39
N ALA A 23 -5.82 -2.81 -11.96
CA ALA A 23 -5.22 -1.82 -11.08
C ALA A 23 -4.66 -2.56 -9.87
N ALA A 24 -3.38 -2.32 -9.55
CA ALA A 24 -2.77 -2.91 -8.38
C ALA A 24 -3.60 -2.55 -7.14
N ASP A 25 -3.72 -3.48 -6.18
CA ASP A 25 -4.21 -3.14 -4.85
C ASP A 25 -3.27 -2.08 -4.26
N GLY A 26 -3.71 -0.81 -4.33
CA GLY A 26 -2.88 0.32 -3.93
C GLY A 26 -2.52 0.25 -2.45
N TRP A 27 -3.44 -0.21 -1.60
CA TRP A 27 -3.20 -0.32 -0.16
C TRP A 27 -2.30 -1.50 0.18
N GLY A 28 -2.58 -2.68 -0.38
CA GLY A 28 -1.70 -3.86 -0.22
C GLY A 28 -0.28 -3.57 -0.70
N SER A 29 -0.14 -2.99 -1.88
CA SER A 29 1.17 -2.63 -2.46
C SER A 29 1.89 -1.56 -1.62
N PHE A 30 1.17 -0.57 -1.11
CA PHE A 30 1.73 0.44 -0.21
C PHE A 30 2.30 -0.21 1.06
N LYS A 31 1.50 -1.07 1.73
CA LYS A 31 1.96 -1.77 2.93
C LYS A 31 3.21 -2.60 2.66
N THR A 32 3.23 -3.40 1.59
CA THR A 32 4.38 -4.24 1.24
C THR A 32 5.65 -3.42 1.01
N ARG A 33 5.54 -2.20 0.47
CA ARG A 33 6.70 -1.37 0.12
C ARG A 33 7.18 -0.47 1.26
N PHE A 34 6.29 -0.04 2.15
CA PHE A 34 6.58 1.04 3.09
C PHE A 34 6.27 0.71 4.55
N MET A 35 5.42 -0.28 4.84
CA MET A 35 5.02 -0.62 6.20
C MET A 35 5.83 -1.81 6.73
N THR A 36 6.56 -1.60 7.82
CA THR A 36 7.22 -2.66 8.56
C THR A 36 6.21 -3.53 9.32
N SER A 37 6.64 -4.71 9.77
CA SER A 37 5.79 -5.64 10.51
C SER A 37 5.22 -5.09 11.83
N ASP A 38 5.95 -4.16 12.46
CA ASP A 38 5.61 -3.51 13.73
C ASP A 38 4.78 -2.22 13.59
N GLY A 39 4.49 -1.75 12.37
CA GLY A 39 3.61 -0.58 12.18
C GLY A 39 4.31 0.73 11.81
N ARG A 40 5.59 0.69 11.47
CA ARG A 40 6.34 1.86 11.00
C ARG A 40 6.19 2.05 9.50
N ILE A 41 5.91 3.27 9.08
CA ILE A 41 5.99 3.71 7.68
C ILE A 41 7.38 4.27 7.42
N GLN A 42 8.06 3.70 6.43
CA GLN A 42 9.40 4.08 6.03
C GLN A 42 9.36 4.89 4.74
N ASP A 43 9.91 6.10 4.78
CA ASP A 43 10.27 6.83 3.56
C ASP A 43 11.58 6.26 3.01
N THR A 44 11.44 5.31 2.09
CA THR A 44 12.58 4.62 1.46
C THR A 44 13.39 5.52 0.52
N GLY A 45 12.81 6.64 0.06
CA GLY A 45 13.51 7.68 -0.67
C GLY A 45 14.37 8.58 0.22
N ASN A 46 14.11 8.58 1.54
CA ASN A 46 14.78 9.43 2.51
C ASN A 46 15.44 8.62 3.64
N LYS A 47 16.26 7.63 3.28
CA LYS A 47 17.05 6.82 4.23
C LYS A 47 16.20 6.03 5.24
N ASN A 48 15.00 5.61 4.87
CA ASN A 48 14.09 4.80 5.70
C ASN A 48 13.68 5.47 7.02
N VAL A 49 13.64 6.79 7.04
CA VAL A 49 13.15 7.58 8.19
C VAL A 49 11.64 7.44 8.30
N SER A 50 11.09 7.84 9.45
CA SER A 50 9.65 7.87 9.64
C SER A 50 9.21 9.22 10.16
N HIS A 51 8.05 9.68 9.73
CA HIS A 51 7.48 10.94 10.16
C HIS A 51 6.04 10.77 10.60
N THR A 52 5.58 11.65 11.47
CA THR A 52 4.18 11.72 11.90
C THR A 52 3.21 11.82 10.73
N GLU A 53 3.58 12.53 9.66
CA GLU A 53 2.82 12.62 8.41
C GLU A 53 2.62 11.25 7.75
N GLY A 54 3.70 10.47 7.57
CA GLY A 54 3.62 9.14 6.96
C GLY A 54 2.75 8.18 7.78
N GLN A 55 2.90 8.21 9.11
CA GLN A 55 2.01 7.46 10.01
C GLN A 55 0.55 7.91 9.88
N GLY A 56 0.32 9.23 9.86
CA GLY A 56 -0.98 9.87 9.69
C GLY A 56 -1.71 9.42 8.42
N TYR A 57 -1.04 9.52 7.27
CA TYR A 57 -1.63 9.10 6.00
C TYR A 57 -1.91 7.60 5.96
N ALA A 58 -1.01 6.77 6.47
CA ALA A 58 -1.27 5.33 6.52
C ALA A 58 -2.45 4.98 7.44
N MET A 59 -2.66 5.71 8.54
CA MET A 59 -3.84 5.52 9.39
C MET A 59 -5.14 5.92 8.68
N LEU A 60 -5.15 7.04 7.93
CA LEU A 60 -6.29 7.43 7.10
C LEU A 60 -6.62 6.38 6.02
N MET A 61 -5.58 5.85 5.37
CA MET A 61 -5.73 4.77 4.39
C MET A 61 -6.25 3.49 5.04
N ALA A 62 -5.74 3.10 6.21
CA ALA A 62 -6.25 1.93 6.92
C ALA A 62 -7.75 2.04 7.23
N VAL A 63 -8.23 3.23 7.61
CA VAL A 63 -9.68 3.49 7.79
C VAL A 63 -10.44 3.38 6.47
N GLN A 64 -9.96 4.03 5.40
CA GLN A 64 -10.58 4.00 4.06
C GLN A 64 -10.75 2.57 3.52
N TYR A 65 -9.79 1.69 3.81
CA TYR A 65 -9.79 0.29 3.36
C TYR A 65 -10.38 -0.69 4.39
N ASN A 66 -10.96 -0.20 5.48
CA ASN A 66 -11.51 -1.01 6.58
C ASN A 66 -10.50 -2.04 7.15
N ASP A 67 -9.22 -1.65 7.23
CA ASP A 67 -8.10 -2.48 7.70
C ASP A 67 -7.71 -2.12 9.13
N ARG A 68 -8.54 -2.58 10.08
CA ARG A 68 -8.32 -2.31 11.50
C ARG A 68 -7.02 -2.89 12.03
N THR A 69 -6.60 -4.05 11.53
CA THR A 69 -5.35 -4.69 11.95
C THR A 69 -4.14 -3.81 11.64
N SER A 70 -4.09 -3.20 10.45
CA SER A 70 -3.03 -2.24 10.13
C SER A 70 -3.15 -0.94 10.93
N PHE A 71 -4.37 -0.42 11.12
CA PHE A 71 -4.58 0.78 11.94
C PHE A 71 -4.01 0.59 13.35
N ASP A 72 -4.32 -0.52 14.01
CA ASP A 72 -3.87 -0.81 15.38
C ASP A 72 -2.33 -0.87 15.45
N LYS A 73 -1.66 -1.47 14.46
CA LYS A 73 -0.20 -1.50 14.38
C LYS A 73 0.40 -0.10 14.20
N LEU A 74 -0.12 0.67 13.25
CA LEU A 74 0.33 2.04 12.97
C LEU A 74 0.21 2.92 14.22
N TRP A 75 -0.96 2.88 14.87
CA TRP A 75 -1.24 3.67 16.05
C TRP A 75 -0.37 3.27 17.24
N ASN A 76 -0.22 1.97 17.49
CA ASN A 76 0.63 1.48 18.58
C ASN A 76 2.09 1.90 18.38
N TRP A 77 2.63 1.76 17.16
CA TRP A 77 3.99 2.21 16.86
C TRP A 77 4.13 3.73 17.07
N THR A 78 3.20 4.52 16.54
CA THR A 78 3.20 5.98 16.68
C THR A 78 3.16 6.42 18.14
N GLN A 79 2.31 5.82 18.97
CA GLN A 79 2.20 6.13 20.39
C GLN A 79 3.45 5.74 21.18
N ASN A 80 4.05 4.59 20.85
CA ASN A 80 5.21 4.07 21.58
C ASN A 80 6.52 4.77 21.18
N THR A 81 6.62 5.26 19.93
CA THR A 81 7.87 5.78 19.39
C THR A 81 7.89 7.30 19.22
N LEU A 82 6.76 7.90 18.80
CA LEU A 82 6.72 9.32 18.46
C LEU A 82 6.07 10.20 19.53
N LYS A 83 5.31 9.64 20.48
CA LYS A 83 4.57 10.46 21.45
C LYS A 83 5.53 11.27 22.33
N ASN A 84 5.28 12.57 22.42
CA ASN A 84 5.95 13.46 23.35
C ASN A 84 5.23 13.39 24.71
N PRO A 85 5.90 12.92 25.77
CA PRO A 85 5.28 12.72 27.08
C PRO A 85 4.91 14.04 27.77
N ASN A 86 5.47 15.16 27.35
CA ASN A 86 5.32 16.44 28.03
C ASN A 86 4.10 17.24 27.59
N ASN A 87 3.57 16.99 26.39
CA ASN A 87 2.50 17.82 25.82
C ASN A 87 1.42 17.04 25.04
N GLY A 88 1.53 15.71 24.96
CA GLY A 88 0.54 14.88 24.26
C GLY A 88 0.58 14.97 22.73
N LEU A 89 1.53 15.71 22.16
CA LEU A 89 1.81 15.75 20.72
C LEU A 89 2.82 14.65 20.34
N PHE A 90 3.30 14.69 19.09
CA PHE A 90 4.25 13.72 18.57
C PHE A 90 5.52 14.41 18.05
N TYR A 91 6.69 13.84 18.31
CA TYR A 91 7.94 14.20 17.65
C TYR A 91 7.80 13.92 16.15
N TRP A 92 8.09 14.92 15.34
CA TRP A 92 7.71 14.88 13.93
C TRP A 92 8.46 13.83 13.10
N ARG A 93 9.67 13.43 13.53
CA ARG A 93 10.58 12.51 12.82
C ARG A 93 11.26 11.54 13.79
N TYR A 94 11.39 10.29 13.35
CA TYR A 94 12.26 9.23 13.90
C TYR A 94 13.38 8.94 12.89
#